data_AF-A0A4Q0PC85-F1
#
_entry.id   AF-A0A4Q0PC85-F1
#
_cell.length_a   1.000
_cell.length_b   1.000
_cell.length_c   1.000
_cell.angle_alpha   90.00
_cell.angle_beta   90.00
_cell.angle_gamma   90.00
#
_symmetry.space_group_name_H-M   'P 1'
#
loop_
_entity.id
_entity.type
_entity.pdbx_description
1 polymer ?
#
loop_
_entity_poly.entity_id
_entity_poly.type
_entity_poly.pdbx_seq_one_letter_code
_entity_poly.pdbx_strand_id
1 'polypeptide(L)'
;MKHSFYTKSKKEQNQILIKIGIGTFVIVLTLILVLVFLELYSLSFLILVISLSMVAPFFDVPFLKRSGKLIYYSPLFITEKPKGGILKIHGGTLFDYYFVIEKSMNGKQRTNFIIQQYLEGLLALMETYKVDSTIKLVGTSYILNTRTAEKMGFKIVKTDLFQKFILAYNYFNILISNSIAKDKLSFPNINETKTFEAEFSDLLAHKEYIEKLNHKLAYKMSNKGKSHA
;
A
#
# COMPACT_ATOMS: atom_id res chain seq x y z
N MET A 1 -9.32 12.39 -1.08
CA MET A 1 -8.82 12.50 -2.47
C MET A 1 -9.26 11.26 -3.24
N LYS A 2 -9.45 11.34 -4.56
CA LYS A 2 -9.83 10.17 -5.39
C LYS A 2 -8.59 9.58 -6.04
N HIS A 3 -8.59 8.26 -6.23
CA HIS A 3 -7.49 7.58 -6.92
C HIS A 3 -7.48 7.93 -8.42
N SER A 4 -6.53 8.75 -8.85
CA SER A 4 -6.56 9.42 -10.18
C SER A 4 -6.57 8.47 -11.38
N PHE A 5 -6.02 7.27 -11.27
CA PHE A 5 -6.14 6.24 -12.31
C PHE A 5 -7.59 5.80 -12.52
N TYR A 6 -8.35 5.59 -11.44
CA TYR A 6 -9.72 5.07 -11.51
C TYR A 6 -10.76 6.13 -11.86
N THR A 7 -10.40 7.42 -11.85
CA THR A 7 -11.27 8.50 -12.35
C THR A 7 -11.19 8.68 -13.86
N LYS A 8 -10.24 8.01 -14.53
CA LYS A 8 -10.05 8.07 -15.98
C LYS A 8 -10.92 7.06 -16.70
N SER A 9 -11.22 7.34 -17.97
CA SER A 9 -11.91 6.40 -18.85
C SER A 9 -11.11 5.11 -19.03
N LYS A 10 -11.77 4.01 -19.42
CA LYS A 10 -11.10 2.72 -19.64
C LYS A 10 -10.01 2.80 -20.70
N LYS A 11 -10.23 3.62 -21.74
CA LYS A 11 -9.25 3.87 -22.81
C LYS A 11 -8.00 4.54 -22.26
N GLU A 12 -8.14 5.59 -21.46
CA GLU A 12 -7.01 6.28 -20.83
C GLU A 12 -6.26 5.39 -19.85
N GLN A 13 -6.96 4.60 -19.03
CA GLN A 13 -6.35 3.62 -18.14
C GLN A 13 -5.46 2.64 -18.93
N ASN A 14 -5.99 2.06 -20.01
CA ASN A 14 -5.22 1.13 -20.85
C ASN A 14 -4.03 1.83 -21.52
N GLN A 15 -4.18 3.07 -22.01
CA GLN A 15 -3.08 3.85 -22.58
C GLN A 15 -1.96 4.08 -21.56
N ILE A 16 -2.29 4.40 -20.30
CA ILE A 16 -1.30 4.56 -19.22
C ILE A 16 -0.56 3.24 -18.99
N LEU A 17 -1.28 2.12 -18.86
CA LEU A 17 -0.66 0.82 -18.64
C LEU A 17 0.24 0.39 -19.80
N ILE A 18 -0.19 0.62 -21.06
CA ILE A 18 0.63 0.35 -22.24
C ILE A 18 1.91 1.20 -22.24
N LYS A 19 1.80 2.50 -21.93
CA LYS A 19 2.98 3.39 -21.83
C LYS A 19 3.96 2.93 -20.76
N ILE A 20 3.46 2.52 -19.59
CA ILE A 20 4.30 1.96 -18.52
C ILE A 20 4.97 0.66 -19.00
N GLY A 21 4.21 -0.26 -19.59
CA GLY A 21 4.75 -1.53 -20.09
C GLY A 21 5.82 -1.36 -21.17
N ILE A 22 5.56 -0.54 -22.20
CA ILE A 22 6.54 -0.26 -23.27
C ILE A 22 7.75 0.47 -22.70
N GLY A 23 7.53 1.51 -21.87
CA GLY A 23 8.63 2.27 -21.28
C GLY A 23 9.55 1.39 -20.44
N THR A 24 8.99 0.54 -19.58
CA THR A 24 9.76 -0.45 -18.81
C THR A 24 10.49 -1.42 -19.74
N PHE A 25 9.81 -1.98 -20.74
CA PHE A 25 10.43 -2.94 -21.66
C PHE A 25 11.66 -2.35 -22.34
N VAL A 26 11.55 -1.12 -22.88
CA VAL A 26 12.67 -0.44 -23.53
C VAL A 26 13.83 -0.19 -22.55
N ILE A 27 13.53 0.29 -21.34
CA ILE A 27 14.55 0.54 -20.31
C ILE A 27 15.27 -0.77 -19.94
N VAL A 28 14.51 -1.83 -19.64
CA VAL A 28 15.05 -3.12 -19.23
C VAL A 28 15.87 -3.76 -20.34
N LEU A 29 15.38 -3.76 -21.58
CA LEU A 29 16.09 -4.29 -22.73
C LEU A 29 17.42 -3.56 -22.94
N THR A 30 17.40 -2.23 -22.87
CA THR A 30 18.61 -1.40 -23.02
C THR A 30 19.64 -1.73 -21.94
N LEU A 31 19.21 -1.80 -20.67
CA LEU A 31 20.10 -2.14 -19.55
C LEU A 31 20.68 -3.55 -19.68
N ILE A 32 19.85 -4.54 -20.06
CA ILE A 32 20.31 -5.92 -20.29
C ILE A 32 21.33 -5.98 -21.42
N LEU A 33 21.09 -5.32 -22.55
CA LEU A 33 22.02 -5.30 -23.68
C LEU A 33 23.37 -4.70 -23.29
N VAL A 34 23.37 -3.59 -22.53
CA VAL A 34 24.59 -2.97 -22.00
C VAL A 34 25.33 -3.94 -21.08
N LEU A 35 24.65 -4.61 -20.15
CA LEU A 35 25.29 -5.54 -19.24
C LEU A 35 25.81 -6.80 -19.93
N VAL A 36 25.10 -7.32 -20.93
CA VAL A 36 25.54 -8.44 -21.76
C VAL A 36 26.80 -8.08 -22.54
N PHE A 37 26.86 -6.86 -23.10
CA PHE A 37 28.06 -6.36 -23.78
C PHE A 37 29.26 -6.23 -22.83
N LEU A 38 29.00 -5.93 -21.56
CA LEU A 38 30.01 -5.89 -20.49
C LEU A 38 30.28 -7.27 -19.85
N GLU A 39 29.70 -8.36 -20.37
CA GLU A 39 29.82 -9.73 -19.86
C GLU A 39 29.28 -9.93 -18.42
N LEU A 40 28.40 -9.04 -17.95
CA LEU A 40 27.80 -9.04 -16.61
C LEU A 40 26.45 -9.78 -16.56
N TYR A 41 26.41 -11.03 -17.03
CA TYR A 41 25.16 -11.79 -17.23
C TYR A 41 24.31 -11.96 -15.96
N SER A 42 24.94 -12.22 -14.80
CA SER A 42 24.23 -12.38 -13.52
C SER A 42 23.49 -11.10 -13.12
N LEU A 43 24.05 -9.94 -13.43
CA LEU A 43 23.43 -8.66 -13.14
C LEU A 43 22.25 -8.38 -14.09
N SER A 44 22.32 -8.84 -15.35
CA SER A 44 21.21 -8.77 -16.30
C SER A 44 19.97 -9.52 -15.79
N PHE A 45 20.17 -10.73 -15.24
CA PHE A 45 19.08 -11.50 -14.63
C PHE A 45 18.50 -10.76 -13.41
N LEU A 46 19.35 -10.18 -12.56
CA LEU A 46 18.90 -9.42 -11.39
C LEU A 46 18.06 -8.19 -11.80
N ILE A 47 18.49 -7.43 -12.81
CA ILE A 47 17.74 -6.28 -13.34
C ILE A 47 16.36 -6.72 -13.83
N LEU A 48 16.28 -7.84 -14.55
CA LEU A 48 15.01 -8.36 -15.02
C LEU A 48 14.06 -8.66 -13.85
N VAL A 49 14.52 -9.40 -12.84
CA VAL A 49 13.71 -9.77 -11.67
C VAL A 49 13.23 -8.53 -10.90
N ILE A 50 14.12 -7.57 -10.62
CA ILE A 50 13.78 -6.33 -9.92
C ILE A 50 12.73 -5.55 -10.72
N SER A 51 12.96 -5.38 -12.02
CA SER A 51 12.06 -4.61 -12.88
C SER A 51 10.67 -5.23 -12.99
N LEU A 52 10.59 -6.55 -13.12
CA LEU A 52 9.32 -7.28 -13.11
C LEU A 52 8.58 -7.08 -11.78
N SER A 53 9.29 -7.20 -10.65
CA SER A 53 8.68 -6.98 -9.32
C SER A 53 8.11 -5.56 -9.19
N MET A 54 8.82 -4.54 -9.68
CA MET A 54 8.42 -3.13 -9.55
C MET A 54 7.22 -2.77 -10.42
N VAL A 55 7.10 -3.41 -11.57
CA VAL A 55 6.06 -3.09 -12.55
C VAL A 55 4.79 -3.93 -12.34
N ALA A 56 4.91 -5.12 -11.74
CA ALA A 56 3.78 -5.99 -11.45
C ALA A 56 2.58 -5.29 -10.77
N PRO A 57 2.75 -4.44 -9.71
CA PRO A 57 1.62 -3.75 -9.09
C PRO A 57 0.81 -2.87 -10.04
N PHE A 58 1.43 -2.31 -11.08
CA PHE A 58 0.72 -1.46 -12.05
C PHE A 58 -0.26 -2.25 -12.93
N PHE A 59 -0.07 -3.56 -13.07
CA PHE A 59 -0.95 -4.44 -13.83
C PHE A 59 -1.85 -5.27 -12.91
N ASP A 60 -1.27 -5.85 -11.87
CA ASP A 60 -1.96 -6.75 -10.95
C ASP A 60 -3.05 -6.04 -10.17
N VAL A 61 -2.78 -4.85 -9.63
CA VAL A 61 -3.74 -4.15 -8.77
C VAL A 61 -5.00 -3.74 -9.54
N PRO A 62 -4.93 -3.08 -10.71
CA PRO A 62 -6.11 -2.84 -11.54
C PRO A 62 -6.84 -4.11 -11.96
N PHE A 63 -6.10 -5.18 -12.28
CA PHE A 63 -6.69 -6.46 -12.68
C PHE A 63 -7.46 -7.10 -11.51
N LEU A 64 -6.83 -7.23 -10.35
CA LEU A 64 -7.40 -7.83 -9.15
C LEU A 64 -8.61 -7.06 -8.67
N LYS A 65 -8.56 -5.72 -8.70
CA LYS A 65 -9.72 -4.87 -8.42
C LYS A 65 -10.88 -5.16 -9.35
N ARG A 66 -10.65 -5.17 -10.67
CA ARG A 66 -11.70 -5.44 -11.67
C ARG A 66 -12.31 -6.83 -11.50
N SER A 67 -11.51 -7.82 -11.11
CA SER A 67 -11.98 -9.19 -10.85
C SER A 67 -12.71 -9.36 -9.51
N GLY A 68 -12.77 -8.31 -8.68
CA GLY A 68 -13.37 -8.37 -7.33
C GLY A 68 -12.52 -9.13 -6.30
N LYS A 69 -11.28 -9.51 -6.65
CA LYS A 69 -10.34 -10.18 -5.72
C LYS A 69 -9.70 -9.19 -4.74
N LEU A 70 -9.62 -7.92 -5.12
CA LEU A 70 -9.11 -6.82 -4.30
C LEU A 70 -10.21 -5.75 -4.14
N ILE A 71 -10.51 -5.39 -2.89
CA ILE A 71 -11.60 -4.45 -2.54
C ILE A 71 -10.98 -3.22 -1.86
N TYR A 72 -11.33 -2.03 -2.34
CA TYR A 72 -10.86 -0.75 -1.77
C TYR A 72 -11.89 -0.21 -0.78
N TYR A 73 -11.45 0.10 0.44
CA TYR A 73 -12.24 0.85 1.42
C TYR A 73 -11.78 2.30 1.54
N SER A 74 -10.54 2.57 1.16
CA SER A 74 -10.04 3.90 0.82
C SER A 74 -8.98 3.78 -0.29
N PRO A 75 -8.59 4.87 -0.96
CA PRO A 75 -7.51 4.88 -1.95
C PRO A 75 -6.20 4.19 -1.56
N LEU A 76 -5.88 4.08 -0.26
CA LEU A 76 -4.66 3.44 0.24
C LEU A 76 -4.95 2.29 1.22
N PHE A 77 -6.19 1.86 1.37
CA PHE A 77 -6.55 0.73 2.22
C PHE A 77 -7.38 -0.27 1.42
N ILE A 78 -6.80 -1.46 1.25
CA ILE A 78 -7.34 -2.51 0.40
C ILE A 78 -7.43 -3.81 1.18
N THR A 79 -8.34 -4.69 0.75
CA THR A 79 -8.49 -6.03 1.31
C THR A 79 -8.56 -7.06 0.20
N GLU A 80 -8.14 -8.29 0.52
CA GLU A 80 -8.47 -9.46 -0.30
C GLU A 80 -9.91 -9.91 0.02
N LYS A 81 -10.54 -10.63 -0.91
CA LYS A 81 -11.83 -11.30 -0.61
C LYS A 81 -11.68 -12.22 0.61
N PRO A 82 -12.62 -12.21 1.58
CA PRO A 82 -12.56 -13.11 2.73
C PRO A 82 -12.36 -14.57 2.33
N LYS A 83 -11.49 -15.29 3.04
CA LYS A 83 -11.25 -16.73 2.84
C LYS A 83 -11.11 -17.42 4.19
N GLY A 84 -12.01 -18.37 4.47
CA GLY A 84 -11.98 -19.16 5.71
C GLY A 84 -12.10 -18.31 6.98
N GLY A 85 -13.01 -17.32 7.00
CA GLY A 85 -13.19 -16.42 8.15
C GLY A 85 -12.08 -15.37 8.33
N ILE A 86 -11.06 -15.37 7.48
CA ILE A 86 -9.95 -14.41 7.53
C ILE A 86 -10.13 -13.37 6.42
N LEU A 87 -10.08 -12.11 6.82
CA LEU A 87 -10.00 -10.96 5.92
C LEU A 87 -8.59 -10.36 6.00
N LYS A 88 -7.84 -10.46 4.90
CA LYS A 88 -6.50 -9.86 4.82
C LYS A 88 -6.59 -8.40 4.42
N ILE A 89 -5.94 -7.54 5.19
CA ILE A 89 -5.87 -6.11 4.94
C ILE A 89 -4.45 -5.71 4.53
N HIS A 90 -4.36 -4.76 3.60
CA HIS A 90 -3.10 -4.23 3.10
C HIS A 90 -3.18 -2.71 2.99
N GLY A 91 -2.03 -2.06 3.19
CA GLY A 91 -1.85 -0.70 2.72
C GLY A 91 -1.76 -0.65 1.19
N GLY A 92 -1.82 0.55 0.63
CA GLY A 92 -1.63 0.78 -0.80
C GLY A 92 -0.30 0.22 -1.32
N THR A 93 -0.31 -0.21 -2.58
CA THR A 93 0.85 -0.69 -3.32
C THR A 93 1.63 0.47 -3.96
N LEU A 94 2.75 0.18 -4.63
CA LEU A 94 3.48 1.19 -5.40
C LEU A 94 2.58 1.89 -6.44
N PHE A 95 1.67 1.13 -7.06
CA PHE A 95 0.67 1.69 -7.98
C PHE A 95 -0.21 2.72 -7.28
N ASP A 96 -0.75 2.40 -6.11
CA ASP A 96 -1.63 3.32 -5.38
C ASP A 96 -0.87 4.57 -4.92
N TYR A 97 0.36 4.41 -4.43
CA TYR A 97 1.19 5.53 -4.00
C TYR A 97 1.45 6.49 -5.17
N TYR A 98 1.73 5.97 -6.36
CA TYR A 98 1.95 6.78 -7.56
C TYR A 98 0.73 7.59 -7.99
N PHE A 99 -0.48 7.01 -7.91
CA PHE A 99 -1.69 7.64 -8.42
C PHE A 99 -2.51 8.42 -7.38
N VAL A 100 -2.24 8.22 -6.09
CA VAL A 100 -3.01 8.85 -5.01
C VAL A 100 -2.22 9.99 -4.35
N ILE A 101 -0.90 9.87 -4.20
CA ILE A 101 -0.11 10.85 -3.44
C ILE A 101 0.23 12.06 -4.31
N GLU A 102 -0.19 13.24 -3.88
CA GLU A 102 0.12 14.50 -4.55
C GLU A 102 1.60 14.90 -4.39
N LYS A 103 2.22 15.29 -5.51
CA LYS A 103 3.62 15.73 -5.54
C LYS A 103 3.85 17.03 -4.76
N SER A 104 2.84 17.90 -4.69
CA SER A 104 2.87 19.16 -3.95
C SER A 104 2.98 18.98 -2.43
N MET A 105 2.61 17.80 -1.91
CA MET A 105 2.72 17.49 -0.48
C MET A 105 4.16 17.18 -0.10
N ASN A 106 4.62 17.75 1.01
CA ASN A 106 5.89 17.34 1.65
C ASN A 106 5.74 16.00 2.39
N GLY A 107 6.87 15.38 2.77
CA GLY A 107 6.88 14.06 3.42
C GLY A 107 5.99 13.94 4.67
N LYS A 108 5.88 14.99 5.49
CA LYS A 108 5.00 14.98 6.68
C LYS A 108 3.52 14.99 6.29
N GLN A 109 3.16 15.76 5.27
CA GLN A 109 1.79 15.79 4.73
C GLN A 109 1.44 14.43 4.11
N ARG A 110 2.33 13.86 3.29
CA ARG A 110 2.16 12.54 2.67
C ARG A 110 1.99 11.44 3.71
N THR A 111 2.84 11.40 4.72
CA THR A 111 2.75 10.42 5.81
C THR A 111 1.43 10.54 6.58
N ASN A 112 1.01 11.75 6.94
CA ASN A 112 -0.27 11.96 7.61
C ASN A 112 -1.46 11.55 6.74
N PHE A 113 -1.41 11.88 5.44
CA PHE A 113 -2.43 11.48 4.47
C PHE A 113 -2.53 9.96 4.35
N ILE A 114 -1.40 9.25 4.21
CA ILE A 114 -1.39 7.77 4.15
C ILE A 114 -2.05 7.16 5.39
N ILE A 115 -1.65 7.60 6.59
CA ILE A 115 -2.22 7.09 7.85
C ILE A 115 -3.72 7.41 7.94
N GLN A 116 -4.12 8.62 7.56
CA GLN A 116 -5.52 9.03 7.54
C GLN A 116 -6.34 8.14 6.59
N GLN A 117 -5.82 7.84 5.39
CA GLN A 117 -6.47 6.93 4.46
C GLN A 117 -6.57 5.50 5.00
N TYR A 118 -5.58 5.02 5.76
CA TYR A 118 -5.71 3.72 6.43
C TYR A 118 -6.81 3.70 7.47
N LEU A 119 -6.93 4.75 8.28
CA LEU A 119 -7.98 4.87 9.30
C LEU A 119 -9.37 5.00 8.67
N GLU A 120 -9.49 5.81 7.62
CA GLU A 120 -10.73 5.95 6.85
C GLU A 120 -11.17 4.63 6.22
N GLY A 121 -10.20 3.88 5.65
CA GLY A 121 -10.47 2.55 5.11
C GLY A 121 -10.86 1.53 6.18
N LEU A 122 -10.22 1.57 7.35
CA LEU A 122 -10.58 0.72 8.48
C LEU A 122 -12.00 1.02 8.97
N LEU A 123 -12.38 2.30 9.09
CA LEU A 123 -13.74 2.70 9.49
C LEU A 123 -14.79 2.27 8.46
N ALA A 124 -14.52 2.45 7.16
CA ALA A 124 -15.43 2.00 6.10
C ALA A 124 -15.57 0.46 6.08
N LEU A 125 -14.48 -0.26 6.35
CA LEU A 125 -14.50 -1.70 6.53
C LEU A 125 -15.36 -2.11 7.74
N MET A 126 -15.22 -1.38 8.85
CA MET A 126 -15.99 -1.59 10.08
C MET A 126 -17.50 -1.48 9.86
N GLU A 127 -17.93 -0.51 9.06
CA GLU A 127 -19.35 -0.36 8.69
C GLU A 127 -19.83 -1.50 7.78
N THR A 128 -18.99 -1.98 6.88
CA THR A 128 -19.36 -3.02 5.92
C THR A 128 -19.61 -4.38 6.58
N TYR A 129 -18.83 -4.72 7.62
CA TYR A 129 -18.93 -6.01 8.31
C TYR A 129 -19.49 -5.88 9.74
N LYS A 130 -20.17 -4.78 10.07
CA LYS A 130 -20.74 -4.53 11.41
C LYS A 130 -21.60 -5.67 11.97
N VAL A 131 -22.21 -6.46 11.09
CA VAL A 131 -23.11 -7.57 11.44
C VAL A 131 -22.39 -8.93 11.50
N ASP A 132 -21.17 -9.03 10.96
CA ASP A 132 -20.39 -10.27 10.94
C ASP A 132 -19.20 -10.17 11.91
N SER A 133 -19.47 -10.48 13.18
CA SER A 133 -18.45 -10.44 14.24
C SER A 133 -17.44 -11.59 14.17
N THR A 134 -17.65 -12.59 13.29
CA THR A 134 -16.84 -13.81 13.24
C THR A 134 -15.59 -13.69 12.37
N ILE A 135 -15.50 -12.61 11.58
CA ILE A 135 -14.36 -12.37 10.70
C ILE A 135 -13.17 -11.86 11.51
N LYS A 136 -12.02 -12.46 11.24
CA LYS A 136 -10.72 -12.03 11.76
C LYS A 136 -10.01 -11.17 10.73
N LEU A 137 -9.56 -9.99 11.14
CA LEU A 137 -8.70 -9.14 10.31
C LEU A 137 -7.24 -9.51 10.53
N VAL A 138 -6.48 -9.63 9.45
CA VAL A 138 -5.04 -9.93 9.48
C VAL A 138 -4.32 -8.96 8.55
N GLY A 139 -3.31 -8.27 9.06
CA GLY A 139 -2.47 -7.35 8.28
C GLY A 139 -1.00 -7.46 8.67
N THR A 140 -0.09 -7.30 7.72
CA THR A 140 1.35 -7.26 7.99
C THR A 140 1.88 -5.88 7.63
N SER A 141 2.62 -5.26 8.55
CA SER A 141 3.10 -3.89 8.38
C SER A 141 4.48 -3.70 8.99
N TYR A 142 5.31 -2.92 8.29
CA TYR A 142 6.63 -2.44 8.74
C TYR A 142 6.58 -0.97 9.18
N ILE A 143 5.40 -0.32 9.09
CA ILE A 143 5.22 1.11 9.41
C ILE A 143 4.30 1.33 10.62
N LEU A 144 3.46 0.36 10.96
CA LEU A 144 2.51 0.51 12.05
C LEU A 144 3.20 0.33 13.40
N ASN A 145 3.06 1.34 14.26
CA ASN A 145 3.55 1.25 15.63
C ASN A 145 2.69 0.29 16.46
N THR A 146 3.34 -0.61 17.19
CA THR A 146 2.71 -1.59 18.11
C THR A 146 1.69 -0.96 19.05
N ARG A 147 2.07 0.09 19.78
CA ARG A 147 1.20 0.73 20.76
C ARG A 147 -0.03 1.35 20.10
N THR A 148 0.10 1.86 18.88
CA THR A 148 -1.06 2.38 18.14
C THR A 148 -1.95 1.24 17.67
N ALA A 149 -1.38 0.14 17.17
CA ALA A 149 -2.13 -1.04 16.75
C ALA A 149 -2.98 -1.62 17.90
N GLU A 150 -2.36 -1.79 19.07
CA GLU A 150 -3.03 -2.27 20.28
C GLU A 150 -4.18 -1.36 20.72
N LYS A 151 -3.99 -0.04 20.67
CA LYS A 151 -5.06 0.93 20.96
C LYS A 151 -6.21 0.90 19.96
N MET A 152 -5.99 0.36 18.76
CA MET A 152 -7.04 0.15 17.75
C MET A 152 -7.68 -1.23 17.86
N GLY A 153 -7.29 -2.07 18.83
CA GLY A 153 -7.81 -3.43 19.02
C GLY A 153 -7.02 -4.55 18.33
N PHE A 154 -5.85 -4.25 17.74
CA PHE A 154 -4.99 -5.27 17.14
C PHE A 154 -4.03 -5.91 18.14
N LYS A 155 -3.85 -7.21 18.03
CA LYS A 155 -2.85 -8.01 18.75
C LYS A 155 -1.70 -8.33 17.79
N ILE A 156 -0.48 -8.41 18.30
CA ILE A 156 0.67 -8.83 17.50
C ILE A 156 0.76 -10.35 17.52
N VAL A 157 0.96 -10.93 16.34
CA VAL A 157 1.23 -12.35 16.18
C VAL A 157 2.54 -12.57 15.44
N LYS A 158 3.01 -13.82 15.46
CA LYS A 158 4.23 -14.21 14.75
C LYS A 158 4.06 -13.99 13.25
N THR A 159 4.95 -13.22 12.66
CA THR A 159 5.04 -13.07 11.22
C THR A 159 5.53 -14.36 10.58
N ASP A 160 4.75 -14.86 9.64
CA ASP A 160 5.04 -16.05 8.87
C ASP A 160 6.32 -15.88 8.01
N LEU A 161 7.09 -16.96 7.87
CA LEU A 161 8.36 -16.95 7.12
C LEU A 161 8.11 -16.69 5.63
N PHE A 162 7.02 -17.21 5.07
CA PHE A 162 6.66 -16.94 3.67
C PHE A 162 6.34 -15.46 3.44
N GLN A 163 5.69 -14.80 4.41
CA GLN A 163 5.49 -13.35 4.37
C GLN A 163 6.83 -12.58 4.35
N LYS A 164 7.82 -13.00 5.15
CA LYS A 164 9.15 -12.38 5.12
C LYS A 164 9.83 -12.52 3.75
N PHE A 165 9.70 -13.69 3.11
CA PHE A 165 10.20 -13.90 1.74
C PHE A 165 9.50 -12.98 0.73
N ILE A 166 8.16 -12.86 0.80
CA ILE A 166 7.40 -11.94 -0.06
C ILE A 166 7.87 -10.49 0.13
N LEU A 167 8.10 -10.06 1.37
CA LEU A 167 8.60 -8.72 1.66
C LEU A 167 10.01 -8.50 1.10
N ALA A 168 10.89 -9.49 1.20
CA ALA A 168 12.24 -9.41 0.64
C ALA A 168 12.20 -9.31 -0.90
N TYR A 169 11.38 -10.13 -1.56
CA TYR A 169 11.16 -10.04 -3.01
C TYR A 169 10.61 -8.68 -3.43
N ASN A 170 9.71 -8.10 -2.64
CA ASN A 170 9.13 -6.78 -2.87
C ASN A 170 9.95 -5.62 -2.30
N TYR A 171 11.20 -5.82 -1.88
CA TYR A 171 11.97 -4.79 -1.18
C TYR A 171 12.05 -3.47 -1.97
N PHE A 172 12.28 -3.53 -3.28
CA PHE A 172 12.34 -2.33 -4.13
C PHE A 172 11.01 -1.60 -4.25
N ASN A 173 9.88 -2.33 -4.32
CA ASN A 173 8.55 -1.73 -4.23
C ASN A 173 8.37 -0.98 -2.92
N ILE A 174 8.74 -1.61 -1.81
CA ILE A 174 8.63 -1.03 -0.47
C ILE A 174 9.54 0.19 -0.34
N LEU A 175 10.78 0.11 -0.84
CA LEU A 175 11.75 1.20 -0.87
C LEU A 175 11.19 2.43 -1.57
N ILE A 176 10.63 2.25 -2.76
CA ILE A 176 10.10 3.36 -3.56
C ILE A 176 8.83 3.91 -2.91
N SER A 177 7.89 3.08 -2.48
CA SER A 177 6.68 3.53 -1.78
C SER A 177 7.01 4.30 -0.50
N ASN A 178 7.98 3.80 0.29
CA ASN A 178 8.45 4.47 1.51
C ASN A 178 9.17 5.80 1.17
N SER A 179 9.91 5.84 0.06
CA SER A 179 10.56 7.06 -0.41
C SER A 179 9.55 8.11 -0.88
N ILE A 180 8.49 7.69 -1.58
CA ILE A 180 7.36 8.55 -1.95
C ILE A 180 6.69 9.10 -0.69
N ALA A 181 6.39 8.23 0.29
CA ALA A 181 5.74 8.61 1.55
C ALA A 181 6.52 9.66 2.34
N LYS A 182 7.86 9.56 2.35
CA LYS A 182 8.73 10.46 3.09
C LYS A 182 9.29 11.63 2.28
N ASP A 183 9.01 11.66 0.98
CA ASP A 183 9.51 12.66 0.02
C ASP A 183 11.05 12.76 -0.01
N LYS A 184 11.71 11.62 0.16
CA LYS A 184 13.18 11.45 0.11
C LYS A 184 13.51 9.97 -0.01
N LEU A 185 14.70 9.63 -0.51
CA LEU A 185 15.19 8.25 -0.48
C LEU A 185 15.16 7.72 0.96
N SER A 186 14.36 6.69 1.21
CA SER A 186 14.22 6.09 2.53
C SER A 186 14.14 4.59 2.46
N PHE A 187 15.15 3.95 3.02
CA PHE A 187 15.22 2.51 3.16
C PHE A 187 14.25 2.01 4.24
N PRO A 188 13.37 1.04 3.93
CA PRO A 188 12.44 0.48 4.89
C PRO A 188 13.16 -0.51 5.80
N ASN A 189 12.82 -0.50 7.10
CA ASN A 189 13.31 -1.52 8.04
C ASN A 189 12.37 -2.73 8.04
N ILE A 190 12.53 -3.62 7.05
CA ILE A 190 11.68 -4.82 6.94
C ILE A 190 11.89 -5.83 8.08
N ASN A 191 12.98 -5.72 8.84
CA ASN A 191 13.20 -6.58 10.02
C ASN A 191 12.25 -6.26 11.17
N GLU A 192 11.71 -5.02 11.22
CA GLU A 192 10.69 -4.60 12.18
C GLU A 192 9.27 -4.96 11.74
N THR A 193 9.11 -5.72 10.66
CA THR A 193 7.80 -6.15 10.18
C THR A 193 7.09 -6.98 11.25
N LYS A 194 5.84 -6.58 11.53
CA LYS A 194 4.95 -7.27 12.46
C LYS A 194 3.66 -7.65 11.76
N THR A 195 3.10 -8.78 12.15
CA THR A 195 1.76 -9.20 11.76
C THR A 195 0.81 -8.86 12.89
N PHE A 196 -0.29 -8.22 12.52
CA PHE A 196 -1.32 -7.73 13.41
C PHE A 196 -2.61 -8.46 13.09
N GLU A 197 -3.32 -8.86 14.13
CA GLU A 197 -4.59 -9.55 14.04
C GLU A 197 -5.61 -8.92 14.98
N ALA A 198 -6.85 -8.85 14.55
CA ALA A 198 -7.95 -8.41 15.41
C ALA A 198 -9.21 -9.22 15.09
N GLU A 199 -9.99 -9.53 16.12
CA GLU A 199 -11.39 -9.87 15.91
C GLU A 199 -12.16 -8.59 15.59
N PHE A 200 -13.21 -8.71 14.79
CA PHE A 200 -14.00 -7.54 14.42
C PHE A 200 -14.67 -6.89 15.63
N SER A 201 -15.08 -7.70 16.61
CA SER A 201 -15.59 -7.26 17.92
C SER A 201 -14.59 -6.35 18.65
N ASP A 202 -13.31 -6.74 18.70
CA ASP A 202 -12.24 -5.96 19.32
C ASP A 202 -12.09 -4.60 18.61
N LEU A 203 -12.16 -4.56 17.28
CA LEU A 203 -12.09 -3.30 16.51
C LEU A 203 -13.27 -2.39 16.81
N LEU A 204 -14.49 -2.94 16.86
CA LEU A 204 -15.71 -2.18 17.14
C LEU A 204 -15.67 -1.55 18.54
N ALA A 205 -15.14 -2.26 19.54
CA ALA A 205 -14.95 -1.72 20.89
C ALA A 205 -14.00 -0.50 20.92
N HIS A 206 -13.07 -0.41 19.97
CA HIS A 206 -12.10 0.68 19.86
C HIS A 206 -12.46 1.72 18.79
N LYS A 207 -13.67 1.65 18.21
CA LYS A 207 -14.10 2.51 17.10
C LYS A 207 -13.96 4.00 17.42
N GLU A 208 -14.38 4.44 18.61
CA GLU A 208 -14.30 5.84 19.02
C GLU A 208 -12.86 6.37 19.02
N TYR A 209 -11.88 5.54 19.41
CA TYR A 209 -10.47 5.90 19.35
C TYR A 209 -10.00 6.09 17.91
N ILE A 210 -10.38 5.18 17.01
CA ILE A 210 -10.04 5.22 15.59
C ILE A 210 -10.63 6.48 14.94
N GLU A 211 -11.90 6.80 15.21
CA GLU A 211 -12.57 8.01 14.72
C GLU A 211 -11.87 9.28 15.21
N LYS A 212 -11.60 9.39 16.52
CA LYS A 212 -10.86 10.53 17.10
C LYS A 212 -9.49 10.72 16.45
N LEU A 213 -8.76 9.62 16.20
CA LEU A 213 -7.46 9.69 15.54
C LEU A 213 -7.58 10.14 14.07
N ASN A 214 -8.57 9.62 13.34
CA ASN A 214 -8.86 10.00 11.97
C ASN A 214 -9.19 11.50 11.86
N HIS A 215 -10.12 11.99 12.69
CA HIS A 215 -10.50 13.41 12.74
C HIS A 215 -9.31 14.33 13.06
N LYS A 216 -8.46 13.93 14.02
CA LYS A 216 -7.26 14.69 14.38
C LYS A 216 -6.29 14.82 13.21
N LEU A 217 -6.11 13.76 12.41
CA LEU A 217 -5.24 13.79 11.23
C LEU A 217 -5.85 14.62 10.10
N ALA A 218 -7.15 14.46 9.83
CA ALA A 218 -7.88 15.25 8.85
C ALA A 218 -7.81 16.76 9.15
N TYR A 219 -8.04 17.15 10.41
CA TYR A 219 -7.95 18.55 10.85
C TYR A 219 -6.54 19.14 10.68
N LYS A 220 -5.49 18.36 11.00
CA LYS A 220 -4.10 18.80 10.78
C LYS A 220 -3.78 19.05 9.31
N MET A 221 -4.39 18.29 8.41
CA MET A 221 -4.20 18.44 6.97
C MET A 221 -4.95 19.67 6.43
N SER A 222 -6.19 19.92 6.89
CA SER A 222 -6.97 21.09 6.47
C SER A 222 -6.35 22.42 6.90
N ASN A 223 -5.78 22.48 8.11
CA ASN A 223 -5.20 23.72 8.64
C ASN A 223 -3.82 24.05 8.08
N LYS A 224 -3.02 23.05 7.70
CA LYS A 224 -1.72 23.29 7.07
C LYS A 224 -1.81 23.78 5.63
N GLY A 225 -2.92 23.52 4.94
CA GLY A 225 -3.21 24.11 3.63
C GLY A 225 -3.45 25.62 3.66
N LYS A 226 -3.75 26.20 4.83
CA LYS A 226 -4.02 27.64 5.00
C LYS A 226 -2.80 28.48 5.42
N SER A 227 -1.68 27.83 5.78
CA SER A 227 -0.48 28.53 6.29
C SER A 227 0.56 28.84 5.20
N HIS A 228 0.29 28.48 3.94
CA HIS A 228 1.18 28.67 2.80
C HIS A 228 0.44 29.25 1.58
N ALA A 229 -0.73 29.87 1.80
CA ALA A 229 -1.46 30.66 0.82
C ALA A 229 -1.27 32.14 1.13
#